data_AF-A0A7J9R6L1-F1
#
_entry.id   AF-A0A7J9R6L1-F1
#
_cell.length_a   1.000
_cell.length_b   1.000
_cell.length_c   1.000
_cell.angle_alpha   90.00
_cell.angle_beta   90.00
_cell.angle_gamma   90.00
#
_symmetry.space_group_name_H-M   'P 1'
#
loop_
_entity.id
_entity.type
_entity.pdbx_description
1 polymer ?
#
loop_
_entity_poly.entity_id
_entity_poly.type
_entity_poly.pdbx_seq_one_letter_code
_entity_poly.pdbx_strand_id
1 'polypeptide(L)'
;MKRIFLVFAIVGIFAFTTNFAFSQEIGLATFQETAQVIVDRRSQEVTASLTLQTTSIQEIKVPSDLEKKIREHERITSIIVTNQNECILGVVDDSCIMINVQRDPSDKGIIAIQDSTKEVAEQFISEINQAFDTDAKFHSVYVHSDDETNRILETSGAVSGRGTVSAVYVMPMEDTDSMYEKISAILIPKIIRDSDGFYLAAKELSFNENSKMTFSIIPFENNSLLQLKLSVSYPEAGKGLTEVSPLEFLDTDELNRSEYFSSGFYPLNSIFQVVILSPESTTISNIKGNTVPTQIMDGEKIPTQLTEEGWIFDPDEGQRIQGKYIFGKESSIEANDLMFVIGEQTSPTPTETSFDESIAILAIIIVGGVAAAIFFLKGYKK
;
A
#
# COMPACT_ATOMS: atom_id res chain seq x y z
N MET A 1 -28.43 -57.20 43.34
CA MET A 1 -28.03 -56.63 42.03
C MET A 1 -28.56 -55.20 41.88
N LYS A 2 -28.05 -54.25 42.68
CA LYS A 2 -28.51 -52.84 42.71
C LYS A 2 -27.34 -51.86 42.93
N ARG A 3 -26.13 -52.20 42.47
CA ARG A 3 -24.92 -51.35 42.62
C ARG A 3 -24.14 -51.08 41.33
N ILE A 4 -24.66 -51.46 40.16
CA ILE A 4 -23.98 -51.27 38.86
C ILE A 4 -24.64 -50.17 38.00
N PHE A 5 -25.76 -49.59 38.44
CA PHE A 5 -26.47 -48.57 37.66
C PHE A 5 -26.10 -47.11 37.98
N LEU A 6 -25.22 -46.85 38.95
CA LEU A 6 -24.89 -45.48 39.35
C LEU A 6 -23.56 -44.97 38.77
N VAL A 7 -22.75 -45.86 38.17
CA VAL A 7 -21.46 -45.47 37.55
C VAL A 7 -21.64 -44.98 36.10
N PHE A 8 -22.73 -45.38 35.43
CA PHE A 8 -23.03 -44.88 34.08
C PHE A 8 -23.73 -43.52 34.05
N ALA A 9 -24.15 -42.97 35.20
CA ALA A 9 -24.78 -41.65 35.28
C ALA A 9 -23.78 -40.50 35.52
N ILE A 10 -22.50 -40.79 35.78
CA ILE A 10 -21.45 -39.77 36.04
C ILE A 10 -20.47 -39.62 34.87
N VAL A 11 -20.48 -40.55 33.88
CA VAL A 11 -19.66 -40.44 32.66
C VAL A 11 -20.37 -39.67 31.53
N GLY A 12 -21.62 -39.27 31.74
CA GLY A 12 -22.46 -38.57 30.74
C GLY A 12 -22.49 -37.04 30.84
N ILE A 13 -21.58 -36.38 31.56
CA ILE A 13 -21.50 -34.90 31.67
C ILE A 13 -20.05 -34.42 31.56
N PHE A 14 -19.28 -34.92 30.59
CA PHE A 14 -17.91 -34.43 30.34
C PHE A 14 -17.53 -34.33 28.86
N ALA A 15 -18.49 -34.15 27.95
CA ALA A 15 -18.20 -34.07 26.52
C ALA A 15 -19.07 -33.08 25.76
N PHE A 16 -19.29 -31.86 26.28
CA PHE A 16 -19.69 -30.71 25.47
C PHE A 16 -19.17 -29.41 26.10
N THR A 17 -17.87 -29.32 26.36
CA THR A 17 -17.16 -28.07 26.08
C THR A 17 -16.55 -28.25 24.71
N THR A 18 -17.38 -28.11 23.68
CA THR A 18 -16.85 -27.72 22.38
C THR A 18 -16.24 -26.35 22.60
N ASN A 19 -14.94 -26.33 22.92
CA ASN A 19 -14.10 -25.31 22.37
C ASN A 19 -14.35 -25.41 20.87
N PHE A 20 -15.25 -24.59 20.36
CA PHE A 20 -15.23 -24.21 18.97
C PHE A 20 -13.93 -23.43 18.79
N ALA A 21 -12.81 -24.16 18.77
CA ALA A 21 -11.68 -23.76 17.97
C ALA A 21 -12.22 -23.87 16.55
N PHE A 22 -12.95 -22.84 16.12
CA PHE A 22 -13.08 -22.57 14.70
C PHE A 22 -11.63 -22.47 14.22
N SER A 23 -11.16 -23.53 13.58
CA SER A 23 -10.16 -23.42 12.54
C SER A 23 -10.80 -22.54 11.48
N GLN A 24 -10.77 -21.22 11.69
CA GLN A 24 -11.24 -20.26 10.69
C GLN A 24 -10.34 -20.49 9.48
N GLU A 25 -10.90 -21.05 8.42
CA GLU A 25 -10.20 -21.15 7.15
C GLU A 25 -9.82 -19.73 6.72
N ILE A 26 -8.54 -19.53 6.44
CA ILE A 26 -8.02 -18.22 6.02
C ILE A 26 -8.63 -17.91 4.66
N GLY A 27 -9.42 -16.84 4.60
CA GLY A 27 -9.98 -16.31 3.38
C GLY A 27 -8.92 -15.55 2.57
N LEU A 28 -9.08 -15.60 1.26
CA LEU A 28 -8.33 -14.79 0.31
C LEU A 28 -9.31 -13.83 -0.38
N ALA A 29 -9.04 -12.53 -0.28
CA ALA A 29 -9.75 -11.52 -1.05
C ALA A 29 -8.81 -10.79 -2.01
N THR A 30 -9.34 -10.33 -3.14
CA THR A 30 -8.61 -9.49 -4.09
C THR A 30 -8.46 -8.07 -3.59
N PHE A 31 -9.43 -7.57 -2.83
CA PHE A 31 -9.37 -6.28 -2.16
C PHE A 31 -8.42 -6.30 -0.96
N GLN A 32 -7.62 -5.25 -0.82
CA GLN A 32 -6.70 -5.05 0.29
C GLN A 32 -6.71 -3.59 0.73
N GLU A 33 -6.53 -3.39 2.02
CA GLU A 33 -6.37 -2.10 2.65
C GLU A 33 -5.03 -2.06 3.40
N THR A 34 -4.24 -1.02 3.14
CA THR A 34 -2.90 -0.85 3.73
C THR A 34 -2.75 0.54 4.31
N ALA A 35 -2.23 0.62 5.53
CA ALA A 35 -1.75 1.84 6.15
C ALA A 35 -0.23 1.75 6.20
N GLN A 36 0.46 2.82 5.82
CA GLN A 36 1.92 2.83 5.79
C GLN A 36 2.45 4.15 6.34
N VAL A 37 3.41 4.05 7.26
CA VAL A 37 4.21 5.20 7.72
C VAL A 37 5.67 4.96 7.34
N ILE A 38 6.23 5.86 6.55
CA ILE A 38 7.65 5.86 6.19
C ILE A 38 8.32 6.93 7.04
N VAL A 39 9.24 6.53 7.91
CA VAL A 39 10.12 7.41 8.68
C VAL A 39 11.47 7.46 7.97
N ASP A 40 11.72 8.51 7.18
CA ASP A 40 13.01 8.72 6.52
C ASP A 40 13.84 9.76 7.28
N ARG A 41 14.75 9.27 8.13
CA ARG A 41 15.71 10.10 8.88
C ARG A 41 16.83 10.66 8.01
N ARG A 42 16.98 10.21 6.76
CA ARG A 42 17.98 10.70 5.80
C ARG A 42 17.47 11.97 5.13
N SER A 43 16.20 11.99 4.72
CA SER A 43 15.51 13.20 4.24
C SER A 43 14.86 14.03 5.35
N GLN A 44 14.83 13.50 6.58
CA GLN A 44 14.17 14.09 7.76
C GLN A 44 12.65 14.21 7.61
N GLU A 45 12.04 13.36 6.79
CA GLU A 45 10.61 13.40 6.46
C GLU A 45 9.89 12.17 7.05
N VAL A 46 8.63 12.36 7.44
CA VAL A 46 7.70 11.25 7.64
C VAL A 46 6.61 11.34 6.59
N THR A 47 6.31 10.22 5.94
CA THR A 47 5.19 10.12 5.00
C THR A 47 4.22 9.09 5.52
N ALA A 48 2.95 9.45 5.64
CA ALA A 48 1.90 8.52 6.00
C ALA A 48 0.94 8.33 4.84
N SER A 49 0.46 7.11 4.63
CA SER A 49 -0.45 6.81 3.54
C SER A 49 -1.44 5.71 3.86
N LEU A 50 -2.60 5.81 3.23
CA LEU A 50 -3.68 4.83 3.24
C LEU A 50 -4.00 4.45 1.81
N THR A 51 -3.97 3.14 1.52
CA THR A 51 -4.15 2.60 0.18
C THR A 51 -5.25 1.55 0.18
N LEU A 52 -6.25 1.75 -0.67
CA LEU A 52 -7.21 0.73 -1.05
C LEU A 52 -6.79 0.16 -2.41
N GLN A 53 -6.62 -1.14 -2.52
CA GLN A 53 -6.18 -1.76 -3.76
C GLN A 53 -6.89 -3.07 -4.08
N THR A 54 -6.98 -3.39 -5.37
CA THR A 54 -7.56 -4.65 -5.84
C THR A 54 -7.07 -5.03 -7.23
N THR A 55 -7.29 -6.28 -7.59
CA THR A 55 -7.19 -6.77 -8.96
C THR A 55 -8.56 -6.98 -9.64
N SER A 56 -9.65 -6.58 -8.98
CA SER A 56 -11.03 -6.79 -9.43
C SER A 56 -11.74 -5.48 -9.75
N ILE A 57 -12.19 -5.34 -10.99
CA ILE A 57 -13.01 -4.20 -11.42
C ILE A 57 -14.40 -4.13 -10.77
N GLN A 58 -14.80 -5.15 -10.00
CA GLN A 58 -16.04 -5.11 -9.21
C GLN A 58 -15.88 -4.36 -7.89
N GLU A 59 -14.65 -4.34 -7.36
CA GLU A 59 -14.28 -3.71 -6.08
C GLU A 59 -13.77 -2.28 -6.30
N ILE A 60 -13.14 -2.00 -7.44
CA ILE A 60 -12.84 -0.65 -7.95
C ILE A 60 -13.32 -0.56 -9.40
N LYS A 61 -14.41 0.19 -9.64
CA LYS A 61 -15.21 0.20 -10.86
C LYS A 61 -14.64 1.08 -11.98
N VAL A 62 -13.45 0.73 -12.46
CA VAL A 62 -12.95 1.24 -13.75
C VAL A 62 -13.79 0.63 -14.89
N PRO A 63 -14.19 1.39 -15.93
CA PRO A 63 -14.89 0.84 -17.09
C PRO A 63 -14.13 -0.34 -17.70
N SER A 64 -14.82 -1.46 -17.94
CA SER A 64 -14.18 -2.71 -18.38
C SER A 64 -13.46 -2.59 -19.72
N ASP A 65 -14.01 -1.80 -20.64
CA ASP A 65 -13.40 -1.58 -21.95
C ASP A 65 -12.10 -0.78 -21.83
N LEU A 66 -12.09 0.24 -20.97
CA LEU A 66 -10.89 1.03 -20.68
C LEU A 66 -9.82 0.18 -19.98
N GLU A 67 -10.17 -0.57 -18.94
CA GLU A 67 -9.24 -1.47 -18.24
C GLU A 67 -8.62 -2.47 -19.22
N LYS A 68 -9.45 -3.11 -20.04
CA LYS A 68 -9.01 -4.10 -21.02
C LYS A 68 -8.07 -3.47 -22.04
N LYS A 69 -8.41 -2.29 -22.56
CA LYS A 69 -7.59 -1.56 -23.53
C LYS A 69 -6.23 -1.21 -22.96
N ILE A 70 -6.17 -0.76 -21.70
CA ILE A 70 -4.92 -0.47 -20.98
C ILE A 70 -4.11 -1.75 -20.82
N ARG A 71 -4.74 -2.83 -20.34
CA ARG A 71 -4.08 -4.11 -20.04
C ARG A 71 -3.55 -4.84 -21.27
N GLU A 72 -4.25 -4.77 -22.39
CA GLU A 72 -3.85 -5.46 -23.63
C GLU A 72 -2.86 -4.65 -24.47
N HIS A 73 -2.59 -3.39 -24.13
CA HIS A 73 -1.64 -2.57 -24.88
C HIS A 73 -0.20 -2.86 -24.47
N GLU A 74 0.60 -3.34 -25.42
CA GLU A 74 1.98 -3.85 -25.19
C GLU A 74 2.92 -2.84 -24.53
N ARG A 75 2.68 -1.54 -24.72
CA ARG A 75 3.56 -0.48 -24.21
C ARG A 75 3.02 0.29 -23.01
N ILE A 76 1.76 0.13 -22.59
CA ILE A 76 1.29 0.88 -21.41
C ILE A 76 1.84 0.21 -20.15
N THR A 77 2.55 0.97 -19.31
CA THR A 77 3.09 0.47 -18.04
C THR A 77 2.24 0.88 -16.86
N SER A 78 1.54 2.01 -16.94
CA SER A 78 0.52 2.42 -15.97
C SER A 78 -0.24 3.68 -16.41
N ILE A 79 -1.39 3.90 -15.79
CA ILE A 79 -2.10 5.18 -15.79
C ILE A 79 -2.11 5.72 -14.36
N ILE A 80 -1.81 7.00 -14.18
CA ILE A 80 -1.85 7.68 -12.88
C ILE A 80 -2.72 8.92 -12.99
N VAL A 81 -3.61 9.12 -12.02
CA VAL A 81 -4.41 10.34 -11.84
C VAL A 81 -4.12 10.87 -10.44
N THR A 82 -3.70 12.13 -10.32
CA THR A 82 -3.23 12.68 -9.04
C THR A 82 -3.41 14.19 -8.94
N ASN A 83 -3.57 14.72 -7.72
CA ASN A 83 -3.40 16.15 -7.42
C ASN A 83 -2.08 16.47 -6.73
N GLN A 84 -1.09 15.57 -6.82
CA GLN A 84 0.30 15.87 -6.50
C GLN A 84 0.76 17.09 -7.29
N ASN A 85 1.01 18.21 -6.61
CA ASN A 85 1.67 19.35 -7.22
C ASN A 85 3.06 18.91 -7.71
N GLU A 86 3.51 19.45 -8.84
CA GLU A 86 4.78 19.05 -9.44
C GLU A 86 4.87 17.53 -9.68
N CYS A 87 3.78 16.90 -10.15
CA CYS A 87 3.74 15.47 -10.53
C CYS A 87 4.89 15.05 -11.48
N ILE A 88 5.41 16.01 -12.24
CA ILE A 88 6.68 15.99 -12.97
C ILE A 88 7.28 17.40 -12.95
N LEU A 89 8.59 17.50 -13.19
CA LEU A 89 9.27 18.78 -13.29
C LEU A 89 8.65 19.68 -14.37
N GLY A 90 8.17 20.85 -13.95
CA GLY A 90 7.61 21.88 -14.82
C GLY A 90 6.08 21.94 -14.85
N VAL A 91 5.37 21.02 -14.20
CA VAL A 91 3.94 21.18 -13.90
C VAL A 91 3.80 21.87 -12.55
N VAL A 92 3.04 22.97 -12.48
CA VAL A 92 2.89 23.77 -11.27
C VAL A 92 1.42 24.15 -11.12
N ASP A 93 0.88 23.99 -9.92
CA ASP A 93 -0.49 24.35 -9.55
C ASP A 93 -1.57 23.67 -10.42
N ASP A 94 -1.26 22.48 -10.95
CA ASP A 94 -2.17 21.64 -11.72
C ASP A 94 -2.21 20.21 -11.18
N SER A 95 -3.38 19.57 -11.29
CA SER A 95 -3.53 18.12 -11.14
C SER A 95 -3.16 17.41 -12.45
N CYS A 96 -2.74 16.15 -12.36
CA CYS A 96 -2.15 15.44 -13.47
C CYS A 96 -2.86 14.12 -13.79
N ILE A 97 -2.88 13.82 -15.08
CA ILE A 97 -3.05 12.47 -15.62
C ILE A 97 -1.75 12.09 -16.34
N MET A 98 -1.10 11.04 -15.90
CA MET A 98 0.11 10.51 -16.52
C MET A 98 -0.20 9.17 -17.17
N ILE A 99 0.07 9.09 -18.47
CA ILE A 99 0.00 7.85 -19.25
C ILE A 99 1.43 7.38 -19.45
N ASN A 100 1.82 6.38 -18.67
CA ASN A 100 3.17 5.86 -18.63
C ASN A 100 3.35 4.79 -19.70
N VAL A 101 4.32 5.01 -20.58
CA VAL A 101 4.57 4.20 -21.77
C VAL A 101 6.01 3.69 -21.74
N GLN A 102 6.18 2.40 -22.00
CA GLN A 102 7.49 1.82 -22.23
C GLN A 102 8.09 2.41 -23.51
N ARG A 103 9.35 2.86 -23.41
CA ARG A 103 10.09 3.39 -24.55
C ARG A 103 10.21 2.34 -25.66
N ASP A 104 9.91 2.74 -26.89
CA ASP A 104 10.17 1.90 -28.06
C ASP A 104 11.69 1.88 -28.35
N PRO A 105 12.35 0.71 -28.42
CA PRO A 105 13.76 0.61 -28.77
C PRO A 105 14.09 1.13 -30.18
N SER A 106 13.09 1.20 -31.07
CA SER A 106 13.24 1.71 -32.43
C SER A 106 13.21 3.24 -32.51
N ASP A 107 12.72 3.94 -31.48
CA ASP A 107 12.68 5.41 -31.43
C ASP A 107 14.09 6.00 -31.34
N LYS A 108 14.48 6.74 -32.39
CA LYS A 108 15.79 7.36 -32.50
C LYS A 108 15.76 8.84 -32.11
N GLY A 109 16.33 9.14 -30.94
CA GLY A 109 16.44 10.50 -30.42
C GLY A 109 15.19 10.95 -29.66
N ILE A 110 15.30 12.09 -28.96
CA ILE A 110 14.28 12.54 -28.02
C ILE A 110 12.93 12.87 -28.69
N ILE A 111 12.96 13.46 -29.89
CA ILE A 111 11.75 13.86 -30.63
C ILE A 111 10.93 12.62 -30.99
N ALA A 112 11.55 11.58 -31.56
CA ALA A 112 10.85 10.34 -31.92
C ALA A 112 10.21 9.68 -30.70
N ILE A 113 10.92 9.63 -29.56
CA ILE A 113 10.40 9.08 -28.30
C ILE A 113 9.17 9.87 -27.84
N GLN A 114 9.23 11.21 -27.91
CA GLN A 114 8.14 12.08 -27.48
C GLN A 114 6.91 11.93 -28.38
N ASP A 115 7.10 11.96 -29.71
CA ASP A 115 6.01 11.82 -30.68
C ASP A 115 5.33 10.44 -30.56
N SER A 116 6.12 9.37 -30.52
CA SER A 116 5.65 7.98 -30.34
C SER A 116 4.88 7.79 -29.03
N THR A 117 5.38 8.36 -27.92
CA THR A 117 4.69 8.30 -26.62
C THR A 117 3.37 9.06 -26.63
N LYS A 118 3.36 10.25 -27.25
CA LYS A 118 2.16 11.06 -27.39
C LYS A 118 1.09 10.33 -28.22
N GLU A 119 1.47 9.74 -29.35
CA GLU A 119 0.56 8.98 -30.22
C GLU A 119 -0.08 7.78 -29.48
N VAL A 120 0.69 7.07 -28.65
CA VAL A 120 0.14 6.01 -27.79
C VAL A 120 -0.86 6.61 -26.80
N ALA A 121 -0.50 7.69 -26.11
CA ALA A 121 -1.32 8.27 -25.06
C ALA A 121 -2.64 8.90 -25.56
N GLU A 122 -2.62 9.50 -26.76
CA GLU A 122 -3.80 10.09 -27.40
C GLU A 122 -4.92 9.05 -27.63
N GLN A 123 -4.59 7.77 -27.70
CA GLN A 123 -5.58 6.69 -27.83
C GLN A 123 -6.40 6.46 -26.55
N PHE A 124 -5.93 6.92 -25.39
CA PHE A 124 -6.56 6.62 -24.09
C PHE A 124 -7.16 7.83 -23.40
N ILE A 125 -6.57 9.02 -23.58
CA ILE A 125 -6.94 10.21 -22.78
C ILE A 125 -8.43 10.54 -22.82
N SER A 126 -9.11 10.38 -23.95
CA SER A 126 -10.55 10.68 -24.03
C SER A 126 -11.40 9.75 -23.15
N GLU A 127 -11.06 8.46 -23.11
CA GLU A 127 -11.78 7.47 -22.28
C GLU A 127 -11.42 7.63 -20.81
N ILE A 128 -10.16 8.00 -20.51
CA ILE A 128 -9.71 8.33 -19.15
C ILE A 128 -10.46 9.56 -18.63
N ASN A 129 -10.48 10.67 -19.37
CA ASN A 129 -11.23 11.86 -18.99
C ASN A 129 -12.71 11.56 -18.73
N GLN A 130 -13.33 10.71 -19.56
CA GLN A 130 -14.70 10.26 -19.35
C GLN A 130 -14.85 9.40 -18.08
N ALA A 131 -13.91 8.49 -17.82
CA ALA A 131 -13.98 7.56 -16.68
C ALA A 131 -13.82 8.27 -15.33
N PHE A 132 -13.01 9.33 -15.27
CA PHE A 132 -12.72 10.07 -14.04
C PHE A 132 -13.46 11.42 -13.92
N ASP A 133 -14.34 11.73 -14.89
CA ASP A 133 -15.07 13.00 -14.99
C ASP A 133 -14.13 14.22 -14.93
N THR A 134 -13.15 14.24 -15.85
CA THR A 134 -12.14 15.30 -15.98
C THR A 134 -12.07 15.84 -17.41
N ASP A 135 -11.34 16.94 -17.62
CA ASP A 135 -11.06 17.48 -18.95
C ASP A 135 -9.56 17.78 -19.14
N ALA A 136 -8.70 16.86 -18.70
CA ALA A 136 -7.27 17.05 -18.72
C ALA A 136 -6.75 17.27 -20.16
N LYS A 137 -5.84 18.24 -20.32
CA LYS A 137 -5.26 18.64 -21.61
C LYS A 137 -3.79 18.30 -21.66
N PHE A 138 -3.31 17.96 -22.85
CA PHE A 138 -1.91 17.60 -23.05
C PHE A 138 -1.00 18.75 -22.62
N HIS A 139 -0.04 18.45 -21.76
CA HIS A 139 0.98 19.38 -21.29
C HIS A 139 2.32 19.09 -21.95
N SER A 140 2.86 17.89 -21.72
CA SER A 140 4.19 17.52 -22.18
C SER A 140 4.38 16.02 -22.30
N VAL A 141 5.51 15.62 -22.89
CA VAL A 141 6.05 14.27 -22.73
C VAL A 141 7.33 14.35 -21.90
N TYR A 142 7.34 13.63 -20.79
CA TYR A 142 8.44 13.59 -19.82
C TYR A 142 9.18 12.26 -19.90
N VAL A 143 10.50 12.31 -20.05
CA VAL A 143 11.37 11.12 -20.10
C VAL A 143 12.01 10.93 -18.73
N HIS A 144 11.70 9.83 -18.06
CA HIS A 144 12.26 9.53 -16.74
C HIS A 144 13.72 9.08 -16.86
N SER A 145 14.65 9.93 -16.44
CA SER A 145 16.10 9.65 -16.39
C SER A 145 16.53 8.90 -15.13
N ASP A 146 15.74 8.99 -14.08
CA ASP A 146 15.98 8.51 -12.72
C ASP A 146 14.64 8.15 -12.03
N ASP A 147 14.69 7.87 -10.73
CA ASP A 147 13.54 7.47 -9.93
C ASP A 147 12.89 8.67 -9.18
N GLU A 148 13.08 9.91 -9.61
CA GLU A 148 12.53 11.09 -8.92
C GLU A 148 11.00 11.09 -8.89
N THR A 149 10.33 10.98 -10.05
CA THR A 149 8.86 10.86 -10.16
C THR A 149 8.30 9.75 -9.29
N ASN A 150 9.07 8.68 -9.21
CA ASN A 150 8.80 7.50 -8.42
C ASN A 150 8.76 7.81 -6.93
N ARG A 151 9.71 8.61 -6.43
CA ARG A 151 9.70 9.09 -5.05
C ARG A 151 8.54 10.04 -4.79
N ILE A 152 8.28 10.94 -5.75
CA ILE A 152 7.20 11.93 -5.67
C ILE A 152 5.83 11.24 -5.54
N LEU A 153 5.52 10.30 -6.44
CA LEU A 153 4.22 9.62 -6.46
C LEU A 153 4.17 8.40 -5.53
N GLU A 154 5.27 8.12 -4.83
CA GLU A 154 5.47 6.88 -4.07
C GLU A 154 5.11 5.63 -4.91
N THR A 155 5.55 5.72 -6.18
CA THR A 155 5.66 4.75 -7.28
C THR A 155 6.16 3.35 -6.91
N SER A 156 6.25 2.44 -7.88
CA SER A 156 7.37 1.50 -7.95
C SER A 156 8.27 1.86 -9.12
N GLY A 157 9.57 1.51 -9.06
CA GLY A 157 10.56 1.63 -10.14
C GLY A 157 10.00 1.36 -11.54
N ALA A 158 9.21 0.30 -11.62
CA ALA A 158 8.62 -0.22 -12.85
C ALA A 158 7.42 0.58 -13.39
N VAL A 159 6.83 1.46 -12.59
CA VAL A 159 5.58 2.17 -12.91
C VAL A 159 5.88 3.56 -13.51
N SER A 160 6.81 4.32 -12.88
CA SER A 160 7.14 5.70 -13.28
C SER A 160 8.65 6.00 -13.25
N GLY A 161 9.50 4.97 -13.34
CA GLY A 161 10.96 5.12 -13.22
C GLY A 161 11.75 5.00 -14.53
N ARG A 162 13.06 4.84 -14.36
CA ARG A 162 14.04 4.78 -15.45
C ARG A 162 13.62 3.81 -16.57
N GLY A 163 13.52 4.33 -17.79
CA GLY A 163 13.12 3.57 -18.98
C GLY A 163 11.64 3.71 -19.36
N THR A 164 10.87 4.43 -18.54
CA THR A 164 9.48 4.83 -18.83
C THR A 164 9.44 6.25 -19.38
N VAL A 165 8.44 6.54 -20.21
CA VAL A 165 8.15 7.88 -20.74
C VAL A 165 6.69 8.19 -20.46
N SER A 166 6.40 9.35 -19.87
CA SER A 166 5.03 9.76 -19.54
C SER A 166 4.54 10.78 -20.55
N ALA A 167 3.38 10.53 -21.16
CA ALA A 167 2.56 11.62 -21.66
C ALA A 167 1.78 12.22 -20.49
N VAL A 168 2.00 13.50 -20.24
CA VAL A 168 1.44 14.23 -19.10
C VAL A 168 0.32 15.13 -19.59
N TYR A 169 -0.84 14.98 -18.97
CA TYR A 169 -2.00 15.82 -19.17
C TYR A 169 -2.30 16.53 -17.85
N VAL A 170 -2.68 17.80 -17.93
CA VAL A 170 -2.95 18.63 -16.77
C VAL A 170 -4.41 19.07 -16.74
N MET A 171 -4.94 19.26 -15.56
CA MET A 171 -6.26 19.80 -15.28
C MET A 171 -6.17 20.73 -14.08
N PRO A 172 -7.14 21.66 -13.90
CA PRO A 172 -7.13 22.57 -12.75
C PRO A 172 -6.92 21.81 -11.45
N MET A 173 -6.06 22.34 -10.58
CA MET A 173 -5.81 21.74 -9.28
C MET A 173 -7.11 21.57 -8.48
N GLU A 174 -7.30 20.39 -7.92
CA GLU A 174 -8.42 20.08 -7.02
C GLU A 174 -7.90 19.89 -5.58
N ASP A 175 -8.65 20.41 -4.61
CA ASP A 175 -8.41 20.12 -3.19
C ASP A 175 -8.51 18.61 -2.95
N THR A 176 -7.62 18.07 -2.12
CA THR A 176 -7.47 16.61 -1.96
C THR A 176 -8.72 15.93 -1.43
N ASP A 177 -9.40 16.55 -0.47
CA ASP A 177 -10.68 16.06 0.08
C ASP A 177 -11.76 15.97 -1.00
N SER A 178 -11.89 17.03 -1.80
CA SER A 178 -12.84 17.12 -2.90
C SER A 178 -12.54 16.07 -3.98
N MET A 179 -11.27 15.95 -4.39
CA MET A 179 -10.85 14.99 -5.40
C MET A 179 -10.99 13.54 -4.90
N TYR A 180 -10.61 13.25 -3.65
CA TYR A 180 -10.73 11.93 -3.03
C TYR A 180 -12.20 11.52 -2.92
N GLU A 181 -13.09 12.40 -2.47
CA GLU A 181 -14.53 12.12 -2.39
C GLU A 181 -15.14 11.90 -3.77
N LYS A 182 -14.82 12.75 -4.76
CA LYS A 182 -15.29 12.61 -6.15
C LYS A 182 -14.85 11.28 -6.77
N ILE A 183 -13.55 11.01 -6.75
CA ILE A 183 -12.96 9.83 -7.42
C ILE A 183 -13.38 8.55 -6.69
N SER A 184 -13.43 8.55 -5.36
CA SER A 184 -13.92 7.38 -4.63
C SER A 184 -15.42 7.16 -4.82
N ALA A 185 -16.23 8.20 -4.97
CA ALA A 185 -17.65 8.05 -5.28
C ALA A 185 -17.91 7.44 -6.67
N ILE A 186 -17.06 7.77 -7.65
CA ILE A 186 -17.09 7.20 -9.00
C ILE A 186 -16.67 5.72 -8.99
N LEU A 187 -15.53 5.42 -8.35
CA LEU A 187 -14.85 4.12 -8.50
C LEU A 187 -15.23 3.11 -7.42
N ILE A 188 -15.39 3.54 -6.18
CA ILE A 188 -15.51 2.62 -5.04
C ILE A 188 -17.00 2.35 -4.74
N PRO A 189 -17.45 1.08 -4.75
CA PRO A 189 -18.80 0.71 -4.37
C PRO A 189 -19.17 1.17 -2.95
N LYS A 190 -20.45 1.49 -2.74
CA LYS A 190 -20.96 1.85 -1.41
C LYS A 190 -20.67 0.81 -0.34
N ILE A 191 -20.70 -0.48 -0.67
CA ILE A 191 -20.39 -1.54 0.31
C ILE A 191 -18.96 -1.48 0.85
N ILE A 192 -18.01 -0.85 0.15
CA ILE A 192 -16.66 -0.62 0.68
C ILE A 192 -16.60 0.75 1.38
N ARG A 193 -17.22 1.78 0.79
CA ARG A 193 -17.21 3.15 1.35
C ARG A 193 -17.97 3.29 2.66
N ASP A 194 -19.04 2.52 2.83
CA ASP A 194 -19.91 2.54 4.01
C ASP A 194 -19.44 1.52 5.07
N SER A 195 -18.29 0.85 4.87
CA SER A 195 -17.71 -0.13 5.79
C SER A 195 -16.57 0.42 6.65
N ASP A 196 -16.54 1.74 6.84
CA ASP A 196 -15.59 2.47 7.68
C ASP A 196 -14.11 2.06 7.46
N GLY A 197 -13.33 1.98 8.53
CA GLY A 197 -11.95 1.53 8.51
C GLY A 197 -11.02 2.43 7.67
N PHE A 198 -10.23 1.81 6.79
CA PHE A 198 -9.17 2.50 6.04
C PHE A 198 -9.73 3.52 5.04
N TYR A 199 -10.93 3.30 4.50
CA TYR A 199 -11.59 4.29 3.66
C TYR A 199 -11.96 5.54 4.46
N LEU A 200 -12.55 5.37 5.64
CA LEU A 200 -12.92 6.49 6.50
C LEU A 200 -11.68 7.25 6.97
N ALA A 201 -10.65 6.55 7.44
CA ALA A 201 -9.39 7.15 7.84
C ALA A 201 -8.74 7.95 6.68
N ALA A 202 -8.80 7.43 5.45
CA ALA A 202 -8.28 8.15 4.28
C ALA A 202 -9.13 9.37 3.92
N LYS A 203 -10.46 9.28 4.08
CA LYS A 203 -11.35 10.41 3.89
C LYS A 203 -11.07 11.51 4.92
N GLU A 204 -10.86 11.16 6.18
CA GLU A 204 -10.55 12.15 7.23
C GLU A 204 -9.16 12.78 7.03
N LEU A 205 -8.16 11.96 6.71
CA LEU A 205 -6.80 12.43 6.43
C LEU A 205 -6.72 13.33 5.18
N SER A 206 -7.68 13.23 4.25
CA SER A 206 -7.73 14.06 3.03
C SER A 206 -7.96 15.55 3.29
N PHE A 207 -8.43 15.92 4.48
CA PHE A 207 -8.57 17.33 4.88
C PHE A 207 -7.24 17.97 5.29
N ASN A 208 -6.16 17.19 5.42
CA ASN A 208 -4.84 17.74 5.67
C ASN A 208 -4.34 18.51 4.44
N GLU A 209 -3.81 19.73 4.64
CA GLU A 209 -3.33 20.61 3.55
C GLU A 209 -2.17 19.99 2.73
N ASN A 210 -1.36 19.15 3.37
CA ASN A 210 -0.25 18.45 2.75
C ASN A 210 -0.67 17.09 2.17
N SER A 211 -1.94 16.71 2.28
CA SER A 211 -2.43 15.47 1.70
C SER A 211 -2.46 15.54 0.19
N LYS A 212 -2.23 14.39 -0.47
CA LYS A 212 -2.32 14.20 -1.91
C LYS A 212 -3.00 12.87 -2.20
N MET A 213 -3.81 12.85 -3.24
CA MET A 213 -4.51 11.65 -3.71
C MET A 213 -3.86 11.18 -5.01
N THR A 214 -3.70 9.86 -5.12
CA THR A 214 -3.23 9.21 -6.33
C THR A 214 -4.09 7.97 -6.62
N PHE A 215 -4.64 7.91 -7.83
CA PHE A 215 -5.24 6.70 -8.37
C PHE A 215 -4.33 6.10 -9.45
N SER A 216 -4.12 4.79 -9.41
CA SER A 216 -3.30 4.08 -10.41
C SER A 216 -4.02 2.88 -11.03
N ILE A 217 -3.75 2.67 -12.32
CA ILE A 217 -4.07 1.43 -13.06
C ILE A 217 -2.74 0.86 -13.53
N ILE A 218 -2.37 -0.30 -13.02
CA ILE A 218 -1.11 -0.97 -13.37
C ILE A 218 -1.45 -2.32 -14.02
N PRO A 219 -1.27 -2.48 -15.33
CA PRO A 219 -1.58 -3.73 -16.01
C PRO A 219 -0.63 -4.85 -15.56
N PHE A 220 -1.17 -6.06 -15.37
CA PHE A 220 -0.43 -7.23 -14.90
C PHE A 220 -0.97 -8.53 -15.51
N GLU A 221 -0.23 -9.14 -16.43
CA GLU A 221 -0.55 -10.42 -17.11
C GLU A 221 -2.02 -10.59 -17.54
N ASN A 222 -2.90 -11.00 -16.61
CA ASN A 222 -4.32 -11.31 -16.84
C ASN A 222 -5.31 -10.32 -16.19
N ASN A 223 -4.85 -9.38 -15.36
CA ASN A 223 -5.66 -8.38 -14.67
C ASN A 223 -4.92 -7.04 -14.57
N SER A 224 -5.54 -6.04 -13.94
CA SER A 224 -4.88 -4.78 -13.59
C SER A 224 -4.92 -4.62 -12.09
N LEU A 225 -3.82 -4.17 -11.49
CA LEU A 225 -3.80 -3.68 -10.12
C LEU A 225 -4.34 -2.24 -10.12
N LEU A 226 -5.43 -2.04 -9.39
CA LEU A 226 -6.10 -0.77 -9.19
C LEU A 226 -5.78 -0.29 -7.78
N GLN A 227 -5.30 0.93 -7.62
CA GLN A 227 -4.97 1.48 -6.30
C GLN A 227 -5.51 2.89 -6.16
N LEU A 228 -6.24 3.14 -5.07
CA LEU A 228 -6.58 4.48 -4.60
C LEU A 228 -5.77 4.74 -3.33
N LYS A 229 -4.83 5.66 -3.43
CA LYS A 229 -3.91 6.04 -2.36
C LYS A 229 -4.15 7.48 -1.94
N LEU A 230 -4.14 7.70 -0.63
CA LEU A 230 -3.99 9.02 -0.04
C LEU A 230 -2.68 9.04 0.76
N SER A 231 -1.85 10.07 0.59
CA SER A 231 -0.65 10.26 1.39
C SER A 231 -0.54 11.68 1.93
N VAL A 232 0.18 11.84 3.04
CA VAL A 232 0.52 13.10 3.67
C VAL A 232 2.01 13.10 3.97
N SER A 233 2.69 14.16 3.55
CA SER A 233 4.09 14.40 3.89
C SER A 233 4.19 15.34 5.10
N TYR A 234 5.05 14.97 6.04
CA TYR A 234 5.41 15.74 7.23
C TYR A 234 6.92 16.06 7.17
N PRO A 235 7.31 17.18 6.52
CA PRO A 235 8.68 17.62 6.49
C PRO A 235 9.23 17.85 7.90
N GLU A 236 10.51 17.56 8.11
CA GLU A 236 11.23 17.64 9.39
C GLU A 236 10.74 16.70 10.51
N ALA A 237 9.62 15.99 10.34
CA ALA A 237 9.09 15.08 11.37
C ALA A 237 9.99 13.84 11.61
N GLY A 238 10.84 13.48 10.65
CA GLY A 238 11.82 12.41 10.82
C GLY A 238 13.03 12.82 11.64
N LYS A 239 13.21 14.13 11.89
CA LYS A 239 14.39 14.68 12.55
C LYS A 239 14.40 14.40 14.04
N GLY A 240 15.34 13.58 14.48
CA GLY A 240 15.47 13.25 15.90
C GLY A 240 14.29 12.45 16.46
N LEU A 241 13.44 11.90 15.59
CA LEU A 241 12.36 10.99 16.00
C LEU A 241 13.00 9.73 16.60
N THR A 242 12.65 9.43 17.85
CA THR A 242 13.14 8.24 18.58
C THR A 242 11.99 7.37 19.08
N GLU A 243 10.85 7.95 19.39
CA GLU A 243 9.62 7.21 19.71
C GLU A 243 8.69 7.36 18.52
N VAL A 244 8.27 6.25 17.94
CA VAL A 244 7.38 6.24 16.78
C VAL A 244 5.99 5.91 17.28
N SER A 245 5.05 6.82 17.04
CA SER A 245 3.62 6.66 17.26
C SER A 245 2.92 6.73 15.89
N PRO A 246 2.79 5.61 15.16
CA PRO A 246 2.44 5.67 13.74
C PRO A 246 1.07 6.29 13.45
N LEU A 247 0.08 6.10 14.33
CA LEU A 247 -1.27 6.63 14.09
C LEU A 247 -1.36 8.16 14.21
N GLU A 248 -0.42 8.81 14.91
CA GLU A 248 -0.34 10.29 14.95
C GLU A 248 -0.16 10.87 13.54
N PHE A 249 0.57 10.19 12.66
CA PHE A 249 0.76 10.62 11.28
C PHE A 249 -0.43 10.28 10.36
N LEU A 250 -1.42 9.54 10.86
CA LEU A 250 -2.70 9.29 10.19
C LEU A 250 -3.84 10.11 10.80
N ASP A 251 -3.53 11.01 11.74
CA ASP A 251 -4.49 11.87 12.45
C ASP A 251 -5.65 11.08 13.10
N THR A 252 -5.34 9.93 13.71
CA THR A 252 -6.30 9.08 14.41
C THR A 252 -5.70 8.42 15.66
N ASP A 253 -6.55 8.08 16.63
CA ASP A 253 -6.16 7.32 17.83
C ASP A 253 -6.38 5.80 17.66
N GLU A 254 -7.20 5.40 16.70
CA GLU A 254 -7.58 4.02 16.42
C GLU A 254 -7.71 3.79 14.91
N LEU A 255 -7.29 2.61 14.43
CA LEU A 255 -7.55 2.19 13.06
C LEU A 255 -8.39 0.92 13.06
N ASN A 256 -9.57 1.00 12.46
CA ASN A 256 -10.48 -0.11 12.29
C ASN A 256 -10.21 -0.84 10.97
N ARG A 257 -10.34 -2.17 10.97
CA ARG A 257 -10.48 -2.94 9.74
C ARG A 257 -11.83 -2.64 9.12
N SER A 258 -11.89 -2.65 7.80
CA SER A 258 -13.16 -2.46 7.12
C SER A 258 -14.13 -3.61 7.44
N GLU A 259 -15.39 -3.27 7.70
CA GLU A 259 -16.48 -4.26 7.82
C GLU A 259 -16.68 -5.06 6.53
N TYR A 260 -16.08 -4.64 5.41
CA TYR A 260 -16.04 -5.42 4.16
C TYR A 260 -15.50 -6.84 4.38
N PHE A 261 -14.57 -7.01 5.33
CA PHE A 261 -13.98 -8.31 5.67
C PHE A 261 -14.76 -9.09 6.75
N SER A 262 -15.85 -8.55 7.31
CA SER A 262 -16.60 -9.14 8.44
C SER A 262 -17.22 -10.51 8.16
N SER A 263 -17.42 -10.86 6.88
CA SER A 263 -18.04 -12.13 6.47
C SER A 263 -17.12 -13.35 6.60
N GLY A 264 -15.83 -13.15 6.89
CA GLY A 264 -14.84 -14.21 6.98
C GLY A 264 -13.58 -13.80 7.73
N PHE A 265 -12.57 -14.66 7.69
CA PHE A 265 -11.29 -14.41 8.35
C PHE A 265 -10.21 -14.07 7.31
N TYR A 266 -9.94 -12.77 7.15
CA TYR A 266 -9.02 -12.22 6.13
C TYR A 266 -7.82 -11.48 6.77
N PRO A 267 -6.97 -12.17 7.57
CA PRO A 267 -5.94 -11.52 8.38
C PRO A 267 -4.83 -10.83 7.58
N LEU A 268 -4.74 -11.09 6.27
CA LEU A 268 -3.72 -10.53 5.37
C LEU A 268 -4.26 -9.49 4.39
N ASN A 269 -5.53 -9.11 4.54
CA ASN A 269 -6.17 -8.12 3.68
C ASN A 269 -6.24 -6.73 4.29
N SER A 270 -5.97 -6.61 5.60
CA SER A 270 -5.80 -5.34 6.32
C SER A 270 -4.42 -5.35 6.96
N ILE A 271 -3.51 -4.48 6.50
CA ILE A 271 -2.11 -4.47 6.95
C ILE A 271 -1.72 -3.05 7.38
N PHE A 272 -1.05 -2.94 8.53
CA PHE A 272 -0.35 -1.71 8.90
C PHE A 272 1.16 -1.93 8.74
N GLN A 273 1.85 -0.99 8.12
CA GLN A 273 3.29 -1.08 7.85
C GLN A 273 4.01 0.17 8.35
N VAL A 274 5.21 -0.03 8.89
CA VAL A 274 6.18 1.04 9.09
C VAL A 274 7.47 0.71 8.33
N VAL A 275 8.04 1.69 7.65
CA VAL A 275 9.36 1.60 7.03
C VAL A 275 10.24 2.66 7.66
N ILE A 276 11.36 2.25 8.25
CA ILE A 276 12.35 3.18 8.82
C ILE A 276 13.57 3.17 7.92
N LEU A 277 13.99 4.36 7.53
CA LEU A 277 15.17 4.62 6.71
C LEU A 277 16.09 5.54 7.51
N SER A 278 17.26 5.03 7.87
CA SER A 278 18.21 5.71 8.74
C SER A 278 19.57 5.86 8.06
N PRO A 279 20.28 6.99 8.27
CA PRO A 279 21.64 7.15 7.74
C PRO A 279 22.62 6.17 8.38
N GLU A 280 22.39 5.83 9.65
CA GLU A 280 23.17 4.87 10.42
C GLU A 280 22.30 3.68 10.83
N SER A 281 22.93 2.57 11.20
CA SER A 281 22.22 1.39 11.68
C SER A 281 21.45 1.70 12.96
N THR A 282 20.15 1.45 12.96
CA THR A 282 19.26 1.60 14.12
C THR A 282 18.69 0.24 14.53
N THR A 283 18.14 0.15 15.73
CA THR A 283 17.39 -1.02 16.20
C THR A 283 15.98 -0.64 16.61
N ILE A 284 15.07 -1.63 16.64
CA ILE A 284 13.77 -1.51 17.29
C ILE A 284 13.86 -1.96 18.75
N SER A 285 13.25 -1.21 19.64
CA SER A 285 13.14 -1.56 21.06
C SER A 285 11.84 -1.03 21.67
N ASN A 286 11.54 -1.44 22.91
CA ASN A 286 10.39 -0.92 23.68
C ASN A 286 9.06 -0.95 22.89
N ILE A 287 8.83 -2.03 22.13
CA ILE A 287 7.56 -2.27 21.44
C ILE A 287 6.46 -2.37 22.51
N LYS A 288 5.43 -1.53 22.39
CA LYS A 288 4.33 -1.46 23.34
C LYS A 288 3.28 -2.55 23.11
N GLY A 289 2.95 -2.81 21.84
CA GLY A 289 2.04 -3.89 21.46
C GLY A 289 2.70 -5.27 21.40
N ASN A 290 1.93 -6.24 20.91
CA ASN A 290 2.36 -7.63 20.76
C ASN A 290 3.33 -7.82 19.58
N THR A 291 4.11 -8.91 19.62
CA THR A 291 4.92 -9.39 18.49
C THR A 291 4.46 -10.78 18.10
N VAL A 292 4.32 -11.05 16.81
CA VAL A 292 3.86 -12.36 16.33
C VAL A 292 5.05 -13.31 16.16
N PRO A 293 4.98 -14.57 16.64
CA PRO A 293 6.04 -15.54 16.42
C PRO A 293 6.26 -15.84 14.93
N THR A 294 7.51 -15.77 14.47
CA THR A 294 7.88 -15.98 13.07
C THR A 294 8.79 -17.19 12.84
N GLN A 295 8.76 -17.72 11.63
CA GLN A 295 9.74 -18.67 11.11
C GLN A 295 10.41 -18.08 9.86
N ILE A 296 11.68 -18.44 9.61
CA ILE A 296 12.38 -18.01 8.39
C ILE A 296 11.99 -18.93 7.23
N MET A 297 11.51 -18.35 6.14
CA MET A 297 11.28 -19.04 4.87
C MET A 297 11.83 -18.20 3.73
N ASP A 298 12.65 -18.82 2.87
CA ASP A 298 13.31 -18.14 1.74
C ASP A 298 14.07 -16.84 2.12
N GLY A 299 14.57 -16.77 3.35
CA GLY A 299 15.31 -15.62 3.87
C GLY A 299 14.46 -14.53 4.51
N GLU A 300 13.13 -14.69 4.60
CA GLU A 300 12.20 -13.72 5.17
C GLU A 300 11.50 -14.28 6.43
N LYS A 301 11.14 -13.40 7.37
CA LYS A 301 10.34 -13.74 8.56
C LYS A 301 8.86 -13.84 8.21
N ILE A 302 8.32 -15.05 8.31
CA ILE A 302 6.92 -15.39 8.07
C ILE A 302 6.23 -15.61 9.43
N PRO A 303 5.07 -14.98 9.72
CA PRO A 303 4.30 -15.31 10.91
C PRO A 303 3.94 -16.78 10.91
N THR A 304 3.89 -17.37 12.10
CA THR A 304 3.43 -18.74 12.31
C THR A 304 1.99 -18.77 12.82
N GLN A 305 1.52 -17.68 13.44
CA GLN A 305 0.17 -17.54 13.97
C GLN A 305 -0.52 -16.28 13.40
N LEU A 306 -1.35 -16.45 12.36
CA LEU A 306 -2.11 -15.34 11.76
C LEU A 306 -3.35 -14.93 12.54
N THR A 307 -3.69 -15.65 13.61
CA THR A 307 -4.84 -15.31 14.48
C THR A 307 -4.49 -14.34 15.58
N GLU A 308 -3.20 -14.19 15.87
CA GLU A 308 -2.68 -13.26 16.87
C GLU A 308 -2.31 -11.96 16.16
N GLU A 309 -2.65 -10.86 16.80
CA GLU A 309 -2.25 -9.52 16.40
C GLU A 309 -0.81 -9.22 16.85
N GLY A 310 -0.14 -8.33 16.13
CA GLY A 310 1.17 -7.85 16.55
C GLY A 310 2.15 -7.56 15.42
N TRP A 311 3.30 -7.04 15.82
CA TRP A 311 4.40 -6.67 14.95
C TRP A 311 5.24 -7.85 14.48
N ILE A 312 5.75 -7.69 13.26
CA ILE A 312 6.82 -8.47 12.65
C ILE A 312 7.82 -7.47 12.07
N PHE A 313 9.03 -7.44 12.63
CA PHE A 313 10.12 -6.60 12.12
C PHE A 313 11.13 -7.45 11.35
N ASP A 314 11.33 -7.12 10.07
CA ASP A 314 12.24 -7.82 9.17
C ASP A 314 12.95 -6.89 8.18
N PRO A 315 14.28 -6.65 8.32
CA PRO A 315 15.07 -6.99 9.50
C PRO A 315 14.62 -6.16 10.72
N ASP A 316 15.00 -6.57 11.93
CA ASP A 316 14.75 -5.85 13.20
C ASP A 316 15.85 -4.85 13.59
N GLU A 317 16.93 -4.81 12.81
CA GLU A 317 18.01 -3.83 12.89
C GLU A 317 18.60 -3.51 11.51
N GLY A 318 19.25 -2.35 11.39
CA GLY A 318 19.93 -1.92 10.17
C GLY A 318 19.61 -0.48 9.78
N GLN A 319 20.08 -0.07 8.61
CA GLN A 319 19.74 1.24 8.01
C GLN A 319 18.32 1.26 7.43
N ARG A 320 17.77 0.08 7.11
CA ARG A 320 16.40 -0.10 6.65
C ARG A 320 15.73 -1.16 7.50
N ILE A 321 14.65 -0.79 8.17
CA ILE A 321 13.81 -1.70 8.97
C ILE A 321 12.39 -1.63 8.42
N GLN A 322 11.73 -2.79 8.33
CA GLN A 322 10.31 -2.87 7.98
C GLN A 322 9.55 -3.56 9.11
N GLY A 323 8.58 -2.86 9.67
CA GLY A 323 7.59 -3.41 10.58
C GLY A 323 6.29 -3.67 9.84
N LYS A 324 5.71 -4.86 9.99
CA LYS A 324 4.35 -5.18 9.56
C LYS A 324 3.55 -5.56 10.79
N TYR A 325 2.44 -4.89 11.03
CA TYR A 325 1.48 -5.27 12.06
C TYR A 325 0.32 -6.00 11.40
N ILE A 326 0.01 -7.17 11.96
CA ILE A 326 -1.13 -8.00 11.56
C ILE A 326 -2.21 -7.82 12.62
N PHE A 327 -3.46 -7.63 12.20
CA PHE A 327 -4.60 -7.47 13.13
C PHE A 327 -5.05 -8.78 13.77
N GLY A 328 -4.66 -9.92 13.20
CA GLY A 328 -5.13 -11.22 13.66
C GLY A 328 -6.65 -11.31 13.61
N LYS A 329 -7.25 -11.66 14.75
CA LYS A 329 -8.71 -11.69 14.96
C LYS A 329 -9.29 -10.36 15.40
N GLU A 330 -8.46 -9.41 15.81
CA GLU A 330 -8.92 -8.10 16.23
C GLU A 330 -9.50 -7.34 15.03
N SER A 331 -10.52 -6.53 15.32
CA SER A 331 -11.17 -5.65 14.35
C SER A 331 -10.54 -4.27 14.31
N SER A 332 -9.75 -3.90 15.32
CA SER A 332 -9.14 -2.60 15.43
C SER A 332 -7.78 -2.64 16.14
N ILE A 333 -7.03 -1.56 16.03
CA ILE A 333 -5.75 -1.33 16.68
C ILE A 333 -5.73 0.08 17.27
N GLU A 334 -5.27 0.22 18.51
CA GLU A 334 -5.11 1.52 19.16
C GLU A 334 -3.69 2.06 18.95
N ALA A 335 -3.50 3.38 19.06
CA ALA A 335 -2.20 4.02 18.89
C ALA A 335 -1.10 3.39 19.76
N ASN A 336 -1.43 3.08 21.02
CA ASN A 336 -0.49 2.48 21.97
C ASN A 336 0.00 1.08 21.54
N ASP A 337 -0.79 0.31 20.77
CA ASP A 337 -0.37 -1.01 20.28
C ASP A 337 0.71 -0.91 19.19
N LEU A 338 0.77 0.24 18.50
CA LEU A 338 1.70 0.49 17.40
C LEU A 338 2.98 1.21 17.82
N MET A 339 3.07 1.64 19.08
CA MET A 339 4.23 2.40 19.55
C MET A 339 5.47 1.53 19.74
N PHE A 340 6.62 2.06 19.35
CA PHE A 340 7.94 1.48 19.59
C PHE A 340 9.02 2.57 19.57
N VAL A 341 10.24 2.21 20.01
CA VAL A 341 11.40 3.11 20.03
C VAL A 341 12.43 2.69 18.99
N ILE A 342 12.96 3.67 18.27
CA ILE A 342 14.11 3.56 17.36
C ILE A 342 15.33 4.23 18.00
N GLY A 343 16.48 3.56 18.02
CA GLY A 343 17.68 4.07 18.66
C GLY A 343 18.98 3.42 18.20
N GLU A 344 20.09 4.08 18.53
CA GLU A 344 21.45 3.65 18.16
C GLU A 344 21.99 2.54 19.09
N GLN A 345 22.77 1.62 18.52
CA GLN A 345 23.74 0.84 19.29
C GLN A 345 25.05 1.61 19.44
N THR A 346 25.65 1.60 20.64
CA THR A 346 27.06 1.96 20.83
C THR A 346 28.00 0.80 20.40
N SER A 347 28.33 0.73 19.09
CA SER A 347 29.48 0.06 18.41
C SER A 347 29.64 -1.50 18.37
N PRO A 348 30.37 -2.09 17.37
CA PRO A 348 30.75 -1.59 16.03
C PRO A 348 30.34 -2.49 14.82
N THR A 349 30.10 -1.79 13.70
CA THR A 349 30.11 -2.17 12.26
C THR A 349 29.22 -3.32 11.76
N PRO A 350 28.20 -3.03 10.91
CA PRO A 350 27.57 -4.03 10.06
C PRO A 350 28.37 -4.27 8.77
N THR A 351 28.33 -5.51 8.29
CA THR A 351 28.77 -5.92 6.97
C THR A 351 28.07 -5.10 5.89
N GLU A 352 28.83 -4.44 5.01
CA GLU A 352 28.27 -3.76 3.83
C GLU A 352 27.60 -4.79 2.92
N THR A 353 26.27 -4.78 2.88
CA THR A 353 25.52 -5.20 1.71
C THR A 353 25.07 -3.96 0.98
N SER A 354 25.82 -3.57 -0.05
CA SER A 354 25.41 -2.53 -0.99
C SER A 354 24.21 -3.02 -1.80
N PHE A 355 23.01 -2.71 -1.30
CA PHE A 355 21.82 -2.70 -2.12
C PHE A 355 21.67 -1.30 -2.70
N ASP A 356 21.61 -1.21 -4.02
CA ASP A 356 21.43 0.04 -4.77
C ASP A 356 20.17 0.75 -4.23
N GLU A 357 20.39 1.80 -3.43
CA GLU A 357 19.49 2.27 -2.37
C GLU A 357 18.20 2.93 -2.87
N SER A 358 18.06 3.17 -4.17
CA SER A 358 16.88 3.86 -4.73
C SER A 358 15.88 2.91 -5.41
N ILE A 359 16.34 1.75 -5.89
CA ILE A 359 15.52 0.82 -6.70
C ILE A 359 14.78 -0.20 -5.81
N ALA A 360 15.40 -0.61 -4.69
CA ALA A 360 14.83 -1.60 -3.75
C ALA A 360 13.78 -1.03 -2.79
N ILE A 361 13.69 0.30 -2.66
CA ILE A 361 12.70 0.97 -1.79
C ILE A 361 11.31 0.85 -2.40
N LEU A 362 11.21 1.06 -3.71
CA LEU A 362 9.95 1.24 -4.43
C LEU A 362 9.30 -0.06 -4.92
N ALA A 363 10.09 -1.09 -5.21
CA ALA A 363 9.56 -2.40 -5.63
C ALA A 363 8.68 -3.06 -4.54
N ILE A 364 8.88 -2.69 -3.27
CA ILE A 364 8.18 -3.26 -2.12
C ILE A 364 6.84 -2.55 -1.84
N ILE A 365 6.69 -1.26 -2.22
CA ILE A 365 5.53 -0.42 -1.85
C ILE A 365 4.25 -0.85 -2.60
N ILE A 366 4.36 -1.27 -3.86
CA ILE A 366 3.20 -1.67 -4.69
C ILE A 366 2.92 -3.18 -4.62
N VAL A 367 3.97 -3.98 -4.49
CA VAL A 367 3.89 -5.45 -4.50
C VAL A 367 3.57 -6.00 -3.10
N GLY A 368 3.81 -5.21 -2.05
CA GLY A 368 3.73 -5.62 -0.65
C GLY A 368 2.43 -6.29 -0.25
N GLY A 369 1.25 -5.72 -0.57
CA GLY A 369 -0.02 -6.32 -0.15
C GLY A 369 -0.30 -7.67 -0.82
N VAL A 370 -0.32 -7.70 -2.16
CA VAL A 370 -0.73 -8.91 -2.92
C VAL A 370 0.36 -9.97 -2.87
N ALA A 371 1.63 -9.60 -3.02
CA ALA A 371 2.72 -10.56 -2.92
C ALA A 371 2.98 -11.02 -1.49
N ALA A 372 2.84 -10.17 -0.45
CA ALA A 372 2.97 -10.67 0.93
C ALA A 372 1.81 -11.62 1.27
N ALA A 373 0.57 -11.33 0.85
CA ALA A 373 -0.54 -12.27 1.04
C ALA A 373 -0.28 -13.62 0.33
N ILE A 374 0.17 -13.59 -0.95
CA ILE A 374 0.51 -14.80 -1.71
C ILE A 374 1.72 -15.53 -1.10
N PHE A 375 2.73 -14.80 -0.64
CA PHE A 375 3.98 -15.34 -0.10
C PHE A 375 3.80 -15.92 1.31
N PHE A 376 3.13 -15.21 2.21
CA PHE A 376 2.76 -15.73 3.54
C PHE A 376 1.96 -17.02 3.39
N LEU A 377 1.00 -17.09 2.47
CA LEU A 377 0.22 -18.31 2.23
C LEU A 377 1.01 -19.45 1.59
N LYS A 378 2.06 -19.15 0.81
CA LYS A 378 3.00 -20.16 0.32
C LYS A 378 3.71 -20.86 1.49
N GLY A 379 3.96 -20.13 2.58
CA GLY A 379 4.51 -20.67 3.83
C GLY A 379 3.56 -21.57 4.61
N TYR A 380 2.24 -21.35 4.48
CA TYR A 380 1.19 -22.13 5.15
C TYR A 380 0.72 -23.37 4.38
N LYS A 381 0.99 -23.47 3.07
CA LYS A 381 0.74 -24.69 2.28
C LYS A 381 1.84 -25.73 2.56
N LYS A 382 1.66 -26.54 3.61
CA LYS A 382 2.34 -27.85 3.76
C LYS A 382 1.33 -28.96 3.96
#